data_AF-A0A965GAU2-F1
#
_entry.id   AF-A0A965GAU2-F1
#
_cell.length_a   1.000
_cell.length_b   1.000
_cell.length_c   1.000
_cell.angle_alpha   90.00
_cell.angle_beta   90.00
_cell.angle_gamma   90.00
#
_symmetry.space_group_name_H-M   'P 1'
#
loop_
_entity.id
_entity.type
_entity.pdbx_description
1 polymer ?
#
loop_
_entity_poly.entity_id
_entity_poly.type
_entity_poly.pdbx_seq_one_letter_code
_entity_poly.pdbx_strand_id
1 'polypeptide(L)'
;MQREISNLVEVMHMHYHIHMDENELESSLTDRYQTTVPARIRKLLGLNKRDKLEWILDESGEVRVTKRNPDELEHADPTVDAWLDFLAKDMAKHPERLVPLTHEMYEDIVAELSGERGVGVDGLPPTLEELWAQEDDAK
;
A
#
# COMPACT_ATOMS: atom_id res chain seq x y z
N MET A 1 9.76 -9.49 -57.64
CA MET A 1 9.54 -10.50 -56.60
C MET A 1 10.37 -10.29 -55.33
N GLN A 2 11.72 -10.17 -55.39
CA GLN A 2 12.53 -9.93 -54.17
C GLN A 2 12.44 -8.49 -53.60
N ARG A 3 12.11 -7.47 -54.41
CA ARG A 3 11.96 -6.08 -53.92
C ARG A 3 10.62 -5.78 -53.22
N GLU A 4 9.55 -6.50 -53.54
CA GLU A 4 8.25 -6.32 -52.89
C GLU A 4 8.18 -7.02 -51.52
N ILE A 5 8.90 -8.14 -51.37
CA ILE A 5 9.06 -8.81 -50.07
C ILE A 5 9.92 -7.96 -49.12
N SER A 6 10.91 -7.24 -49.67
CA SER A 6 11.76 -6.34 -48.87
C SER A 6 10.97 -5.16 -48.29
N ASN A 7 10.08 -4.53 -49.08
CA ASN A 7 9.22 -3.45 -48.58
C ASN A 7 8.17 -3.95 -47.58
N LEU A 8 7.70 -5.19 -47.68
CA LEU A 8 6.76 -5.74 -46.70
C LEU A 8 7.45 -6.01 -45.34
N VAL A 9 8.70 -6.48 -45.35
CA VAL A 9 9.50 -6.70 -44.13
C VAL A 9 9.93 -5.39 -43.47
N GLU A 10 10.17 -4.33 -44.27
CA GLU A 10 10.55 -3.00 -43.78
C GLU A 10 9.34 -2.22 -43.23
N VAL A 11 8.15 -2.36 -43.85
CA VAL A 11 6.89 -1.80 -43.30
C VAL A 11 6.43 -2.57 -42.06
N MET A 12 6.70 -3.87 -41.98
CA MET A 12 6.44 -4.69 -40.79
C MET A 12 7.44 -4.42 -39.64
N HIS A 13 8.60 -3.81 -39.93
CA HIS A 13 9.55 -3.30 -38.94
C HIS A 13 9.24 -1.88 -38.44
N MET A 14 8.21 -1.21 -38.98
CA MET A 14 7.86 0.17 -38.62
C MET A 14 6.50 0.32 -37.92
N HIS A 15 5.77 -0.78 -37.65
CA HIS A 15 4.45 -0.77 -37.00
C HIS A 15 4.33 -1.57 -35.69
N TYR A 16 5.44 -2.03 -35.11
CA TYR A 16 5.48 -2.51 -33.72
C TYR A 16 6.21 -1.52 -32.81
N HIS A 17 5.72 -0.28 -32.79
CA HIS A 17 5.85 0.58 -31.62
C HIS A 17 4.47 0.71 -30.98
N ILE A 18 3.93 -0.44 -30.58
CA ILE A 18 3.03 -0.45 -29.41
C ILE A 18 3.95 -0.01 -28.27
N HIS A 19 3.66 1.12 -27.66
CA HIS A 19 4.22 1.47 -26.37
C HIS A 19 3.88 0.32 -25.41
N MET A 20 4.77 -0.67 -25.29
CA MET A 20 4.77 -1.51 -24.10
C MET A 20 5.19 -0.56 -22.99
N ASP A 21 4.23 -0.18 -22.15
CA ASP A 21 4.56 0.38 -20.86
C ASP A 21 5.57 -0.57 -20.22
N GLU A 22 6.77 -0.09 -19.91
CA GLU A 22 7.82 -0.94 -19.33
C GLU A 22 7.37 -1.62 -18.03
N ASN A 23 6.25 -1.17 -17.46
CA ASN A 23 5.64 -1.69 -16.24
C ASN A 23 4.57 -2.77 -16.48
N GLU A 24 4.17 -3.02 -17.71
CA GLU A 24 3.21 -4.09 -18.05
C GLU A 24 3.96 -5.36 -18.48
N LEU A 25 3.87 -6.40 -17.66
CA LEU A 25 4.48 -7.70 -17.92
C LEU A 25 3.44 -8.80 -17.76
N GLU A 26 3.28 -9.61 -18.79
CA GLU A 26 2.31 -10.69 -18.82
C GLU A 26 2.95 -12.04 -18.46
N SER A 27 2.14 -12.94 -17.91
CA SER A 27 2.52 -14.33 -17.63
C SER A 27 1.30 -15.22 -17.71
N SER A 28 1.46 -16.44 -18.23
CA SER A 28 0.35 -17.39 -18.39
C SER A 28 0.23 -18.33 -17.18
N LEU A 29 -0.99 -18.70 -16.86
CA LEU A 29 -1.27 -19.73 -15.87
C LEU A 29 -0.98 -21.12 -16.46
N THR A 30 -0.44 -21.98 -15.61
CA THR A 30 -0.38 -23.43 -15.84
C THR A 30 -1.71 -24.09 -15.44
N ASP A 31 -1.89 -25.36 -15.79
CA ASP A 31 -3.07 -26.16 -15.40
C ASP A 31 -3.31 -26.24 -13.89
N ARG A 32 -2.27 -25.99 -13.08
CA ARG A 32 -2.36 -25.94 -11.62
C ARG A 32 -2.57 -24.53 -11.07
N TYR A 33 -2.97 -23.58 -11.92
CA TYR A 33 -3.13 -22.17 -11.58
C TYR A 33 -1.84 -21.53 -11.03
N GLN A 34 -0.68 -22.03 -11.44
CA GLN A 34 0.62 -21.43 -11.10
C GLN A 34 1.07 -20.52 -12.23
N THR A 35 1.62 -19.35 -11.89
CA THR A 35 2.35 -18.49 -12.83
C THR A 35 3.79 -18.31 -12.38
N THR A 36 4.69 -18.07 -13.33
CA THR A 36 6.06 -17.65 -13.07
C THR A 36 6.14 -16.14 -12.96
N VAL A 37 6.77 -15.62 -11.90
CA VAL A 37 7.01 -14.19 -11.77
C VAL A 37 8.07 -13.73 -12.79
N PRO A 38 7.76 -12.76 -13.67
CA PRO A 38 8.72 -12.24 -14.65
C PRO A 38 10.02 -11.76 -14.01
N ALA A 39 11.14 -11.88 -14.74
CA ALA A 39 12.47 -11.60 -14.19
C ALA A 39 12.62 -10.16 -13.64
N ARG A 40 12.03 -9.16 -14.30
CA ARG A 40 12.04 -7.75 -13.85
C ARG A 40 11.31 -7.60 -12.52
N ILE A 41 10.10 -8.17 -12.40
CA ILE A 41 9.31 -8.15 -11.15
C ILE A 41 10.05 -8.85 -10.02
N ARG A 42 10.67 -10.02 -10.28
CA ARG A 42 11.51 -10.72 -9.28
C ARG A 42 12.64 -9.84 -8.75
N LYS A 43 13.31 -9.09 -9.64
CA LYS A 43 14.40 -8.19 -9.26
C LYS A 43 13.88 -6.97 -8.48
N LEU A 44 12.78 -6.37 -8.91
CA LEU A 44 12.18 -5.20 -8.26
C LEU A 44 11.66 -5.53 -6.86
N LEU A 45 10.99 -6.67 -6.69
CA LEU A 45 10.49 -7.15 -5.40
C LEU A 45 11.54 -7.88 -4.55
N GLY A 46 12.78 -8.04 -5.04
CA GLY A 46 13.85 -8.74 -4.31
C GLY A 46 13.50 -10.20 -3.96
N LEU A 47 12.80 -10.91 -4.85
CA LEU A 47 12.32 -12.27 -4.61
C LEU A 47 13.42 -13.31 -4.79
N ASN A 48 13.63 -14.12 -3.76
CA ASN A 48 14.47 -15.30 -3.77
C ASN A 48 13.62 -16.58 -3.82
N LYS A 49 14.30 -17.72 -4.03
CA LYS A 49 13.63 -19.02 -4.02
C LYS A 49 12.99 -19.25 -2.65
N ARG A 50 11.73 -19.67 -2.65
CA ARG A 50 10.92 -19.99 -1.45
C ARG A 50 10.50 -18.77 -0.62
N ASP A 51 10.74 -17.55 -1.10
CA ASP A 51 10.13 -16.36 -0.51
C ASP A 51 8.60 -16.46 -0.63
N LYS A 52 7.90 -15.90 0.36
CA LYS A 52 6.44 -15.87 0.40
C LYS A 52 5.95 -14.59 -0.27
N LEU A 53 4.88 -14.71 -1.04
CA LEU A 53 4.14 -13.58 -1.57
C LEU A 53 2.85 -13.40 -0.78
N GLU A 54 2.47 -12.15 -0.58
CA GLU A 54 1.16 -11.76 -0.07
C GLU A 54 0.34 -11.18 -1.22
N TRP A 55 -0.95 -11.54 -1.22
CA TRP A 55 -1.92 -11.14 -2.23
C TRP A 55 -3.00 -10.34 -1.51
N ILE A 56 -3.16 -9.09 -1.91
CA ILE A 56 -4.15 -8.17 -1.35
C ILE A 56 -5.15 -7.86 -2.45
N LEU A 57 -6.43 -8.12 -2.17
CA LEU A 57 -7.53 -7.69 -3.01
C LEU A 57 -8.04 -6.36 -2.46
N ASP A 58 -8.06 -5.33 -3.27
CA ASP A 58 -8.66 -4.06 -2.89
C ASP A 58 -10.14 -3.98 -3.28
N GLU A 59 -10.82 -2.92 -2.80
CA GLU A 59 -12.24 -2.68 -3.04
C GLU A 59 -12.55 -2.38 -4.52
N SER A 60 -11.55 -1.97 -5.30
CA SER A 60 -11.69 -1.76 -6.75
C SER A 60 -11.61 -3.06 -7.55
N GLY A 61 -11.23 -4.16 -6.90
CA GLY A 61 -11.05 -5.47 -7.54
C GLY A 61 -9.66 -5.66 -8.15
N GLU A 62 -8.73 -4.74 -7.93
CA GLU A 62 -7.33 -4.92 -8.30
C GLU A 62 -6.60 -5.80 -7.27
N VAL A 63 -5.58 -6.49 -7.76
CA VAL A 63 -4.78 -7.42 -6.95
C VAL A 63 -3.37 -6.90 -6.82
N ARG A 64 -2.96 -6.60 -5.60
CA ARG A 64 -1.59 -6.21 -5.26
C ARG A 64 -0.82 -7.41 -4.76
N VAL A 65 0.41 -7.57 -5.27
CA VAL A 65 1.31 -8.64 -4.85
C VAL A 65 2.54 -8.03 -4.21
N THR A 66 2.81 -8.40 -2.96
CA THR A 66 3.97 -7.94 -2.21
C THR A 66 4.81 -9.12 -1.74
N LYS A 67 6.10 -8.89 -1.47
CA LYS A 67 6.93 -9.88 -0.77
C LYS A 67 6.53 -9.84 0.69
N ARG A 68 6.13 -10.98 1.25
CA ARG A 68 5.87 -11.09 2.69
C ARG A 68 7.20 -11.24 3.41
N ASN A 69 7.60 -10.23 4.16
CA ASN A 69 8.72 -10.32 5.09
C ASN A 69 8.19 -10.83 6.45
N PRO A 70 8.61 -12.03 6.90
CA PRO A 70 8.18 -12.56 8.19
C PRO A 70 8.56 -11.62 9.34
N ASP A 71 9.70 -10.94 9.20
CA ASP A 71 10.27 -10.07 10.23
C ASP A 71 9.65 -8.67 10.25
N GLU A 72 8.91 -8.24 9.21
CA GLU A 72 8.25 -6.92 9.18
C GLU A 72 7.04 -6.85 10.12
N LEU A 73 6.40 -7.98 10.43
CA LEU A 73 5.34 -8.04 11.44
C LEU A 73 5.89 -7.93 12.87
N GLU A 74 7.19 -8.17 13.06
CA GLU A 74 7.84 -8.21 14.37
C GLU A 74 8.91 -7.11 14.57
N HIS A 75 9.26 -6.37 13.52
CA HIS A 75 10.18 -5.24 13.65
C HIS A 75 9.44 -4.02 14.22
N ALA A 76 9.41 -3.96 15.54
CA ALA A 76 9.28 -2.69 16.23
C ALA A 76 10.50 -1.82 15.85
N ASP A 77 10.27 -0.65 15.26
CA ASP A 77 11.33 0.30 14.93
C ASP A 77 11.93 0.82 16.24
N PRO A 78 13.23 0.56 16.54
CA PRO A 78 13.84 0.97 17.80
C PRO A 78 13.76 2.48 18.07
N THR A 79 13.66 3.28 17.00
CA THR A 79 13.48 4.73 17.08
C THR A 79 12.08 5.07 17.55
N VAL A 80 11.07 4.39 17.00
CA VAL A 80 9.67 4.54 17.42
C VAL A 80 9.52 4.08 18.86
N ASP A 81 10.11 2.95 19.23
CA ASP A 81 10.08 2.44 20.61
C ASP A 81 10.70 3.45 21.59
N ALA A 82 11.89 3.98 21.26
CA ALA A 82 12.56 4.97 22.10
C ALA A 82 11.74 6.28 22.23
N TRP A 83 11.04 6.67 21.17
CA TRP A 83 10.16 7.83 21.17
C TRP A 83 8.91 7.61 22.02
N LEU A 84 8.27 6.43 21.90
CA LEU A 84 7.13 6.05 22.74
C LEU A 84 7.53 5.98 24.22
N ASP A 85 8.70 5.44 24.52
CA ASP A 85 9.29 5.43 25.88
C ASP A 85 9.52 6.83 26.43
N PHE A 86 9.99 7.76 25.59
CA PHE A 86 10.16 9.16 25.95
C PHE A 86 8.82 9.81 26.29
N LEU A 87 7.80 9.62 25.44
CA LEU A 87 6.45 10.15 25.66
C LEU A 87 5.84 9.61 26.95
N ALA A 88 5.90 8.29 27.17
CA ALA A 88 5.38 7.66 28.38
C ALA A 88 6.01 8.25 29.64
N LYS A 89 7.33 8.49 29.62
CA LYS A 89 8.06 9.13 30.74
C LYS A 89 7.66 10.59 30.92
N ASP A 90 7.42 11.34 29.86
CA ASP A 90 6.97 12.74 29.96
C ASP A 90 5.54 12.82 30.52
N MET A 91 4.62 12.00 30.02
CA MET A 91 3.24 11.92 30.51
C MET A 91 3.17 11.55 31.99
N ALA A 92 4.02 10.62 32.44
CA ALA A 92 4.09 10.23 33.85
C ALA A 92 4.67 11.33 34.75
N LYS A 93 5.59 12.16 34.23
CA LYS A 93 6.17 13.29 34.97
C LYS A 93 5.28 14.52 34.98
N HIS A 94 4.47 14.69 33.93
CA HIS A 94 3.64 15.87 33.68
C HIS A 94 2.17 15.49 33.45
N PRO A 95 1.50 14.82 34.39
CA PRO A 95 0.11 14.44 34.23
C PRO A 95 -0.82 15.66 34.06
N GLU A 96 -0.42 16.84 34.53
CA GLU A 96 -1.13 18.10 34.34
C GLU A 96 -1.26 18.55 32.87
N ARG A 97 -0.42 18.01 31.98
CA ARG A 97 -0.49 18.29 30.53
C ARG A 97 -1.49 17.41 29.80
N LEU A 98 -1.98 16.35 30.45
CA LEU A 98 -2.99 15.46 29.88
C LEU A 98 -4.36 16.12 30.02
N VAL A 99 -4.85 16.68 28.92
CA VAL A 99 -6.18 17.27 28.84
C VAL A 99 -7.11 16.32 28.08
N PRO A 100 -8.41 16.26 28.46
CA PRO A 100 -9.39 15.51 27.68
C PRO A 100 -9.45 16.02 26.24
N LEU A 101 -9.51 15.09 25.28
CA LEU A 101 -9.72 15.44 23.88
C LEU A 101 -11.15 15.96 23.71
N THR A 102 -11.28 17.20 23.27
CA THR A 102 -12.59 17.79 22.96
C THR A 102 -12.95 17.55 21.50
N HIS A 103 -14.24 17.68 21.16
CA HIS A 103 -14.72 17.56 19.78
C HIS A 103 -14.02 18.56 18.85
N GLU A 104 -13.91 19.82 19.28
CA GLU A 104 -13.25 20.88 18.50
C GLU A 104 -11.78 20.56 18.22
N MET A 105 -11.04 20.08 19.23
CA MET A 105 -9.65 19.66 19.06
C MET A 105 -9.53 18.50 18.07
N TYR A 106 -10.44 17.52 18.15
CA TYR A 106 -10.45 16.38 17.25
C TYR A 106 -10.72 16.79 15.80
N GLU A 107 -11.72 17.66 15.57
CA GLU A 107 -12.05 18.20 14.25
C GLU A 107 -10.89 18.99 13.64
N ASP A 108 -10.24 19.84 14.45
CA ASP A 108 -9.07 20.61 14.00
C ASP A 108 -7.89 19.70 13.64
N ILE A 109 -7.59 18.69 14.47
CA ILE A 109 -6.51 17.72 14.20
C ILE A 109 -6.80 16.95 12.91
N VAL A 110 -8.03 16.46 12.74
CA VAL A 110 -8.42 15.75 11.54
C VAL A 110 -8.29 16.64 10.32
N ALA A 111 -8.81 17.87 10.37
CA ALA A 111 -8.75 18.80 9.25
C ALA A 111 -7.30 19.15 8.85
N GLU A 112 -6.41 19.32 9.82
CA GLU A 112 -4.99 19.62 9.58
C GLU A 112 -4.26 18.43 8.93
N LEU A 113 -4.56 17.19 9.37
CA LEU A 113 -3.88 15.99 8.89
C LEU A 113 -4.45 15.46 7.56
N SER A 114 -5.76 15.58 7.35
CA SER A 114 -6.44 15.11 6.13
C SER A 114 -6.37 16.12 4.99
N GLY A 115 -6.19 17.41 5.30
CA GLY A 115 -6.31 18.50 4.34
C GLY A 115 -7.76 18.77 3.89
N GLU A 116 -8.73 18.04 4.42
CA GLU A 116 -10.16 18.16 4.12
C GLU A 116 -10.93 18.53 5.40
N ARG A 117 -11.79 19.55 5.33
CA ARG A 117 -12.69 19.87 6.44
C ARG A 117 -13.89 18.93 6.44
N GLY A 118 -13.93 18.05 7.42
CA GLY A 118 -15.11 17.24 7.74
C GLY A 118 -14.77 16.02 8.57
N VAL A 119 -15.69 15.66 9.47
CA VAL A 119 -15.72 14.39 10.20
C VAL A 119 -17.14 13.83 10.15
N GLY A 120 -17.31 12.52 10.22
CA GLY A 120 -18.65 11.88 10.28
C GLY A 120 -19.42 11.85 8.97
N VAL A 121 -18.73 11.95 7.83
CA VAL A 121 -19.31 11.72 6.50
C VAL A 121 -18.57 10.60 5.79
N ASP A 122 -19.27 9.92 4.88
CA ASP A 122 -18.73 8.77 4.15
C ASP A 122 -17.43 9.14 3.41
N GLY A 123 -16.38 8.34 3.60
CA GLY A 123 -15.04 8.59 3.07
C GLY A 123 -14.15 9.53 3.89
N LEU A 124 -14.66 10.14 4.98
CA LEU A 124 -13.86 10.94 5.91
C LEU A 124 -13.75 10.26 7.29
N PRO A 125 -12.79 10.70 8.15
CA PRO A 125 -12.68 10.17 9.49
C PRO A 125 -14.00 10.31 10.28
N PRO A 126 -14.34 9.34 11.13
CA PRO A 126 -15.57 9.37 11.93
C PRO A 126 -15.58 10.56 12.89
N THR A 127 -16.74 10.95 13.41
CA THR A 127 -16.80 11.89 14.54
C THR A 127 -16.17 11.27 15.81
N LEU A 128 -15.84 12.10 16.80
CA LEU A 128 -15.31 11.62 18.07
C LEU A 128 -16.28 10.65 18.80
N GLU A 129 -17.59 10.87 18.66
CA GLU A 129 -18.63 9.98 19.21
C GLU A 129 -18.67 8.63 18.48
N GLU A 130 -18.63 8.64 17.15
CA GLU A 130 -18.60 7.43 16.34
C GLU A 130 -17.32 6.62 16.57
N LEU A 131 -16.19 7.30 16.75
CA LEU A 131 -14.90 6.67 17.05
C LEU A 131 -14.95 5.87 18.36
N TRP A 132 -15.48 6.47 19.43
CA TRP A 132 -15.62 5.78 20.71
C TRP A 132 -16.69 4.69 20.69
N ALA A 133 -17.77 4.86 19.92
CA ALA A 133 -18.78 3.82 19.77
C ALA A 133 -18.23 2.55 19.08
N GLN A 134 -17.30 2.69 18.13
CA GLN A 134 -16.66 1.56 17.44
C GLN A 134 -15.75 0.73 18.36
N GLU A 135 -15.10 1.35 19.36
CA GLU A 135 -14.22 0.62 20.30
C GLU A 135 -14.99 -0.29 21.26
N ASP A 136 -16.25 0.06 21.58
CA ASP A 136 -17.08 -0.72 22.49
C ASP A 136 -17.70 -1.95 21.82
N ASP A 137 -17.97 -1.89 20.51
CA ASP A 137 -18.49 -3.02 19.71
C ASP A 137 -17.39 -4.06 19.35
N ALA A 138 -16.11 -3.70 19.53
CA ALA A 138 -14.96 -4.57 19.22
C ALA A 138 -14.53 -5.49 20.39
N LYS A 139 -15.26 -5.49 21.52
CA LYS A 139 -15.00 -6.35 22.70
C LYS A 139 -16.03 -7.47 22.84
#